data_AF-A0A3B4WE22-F1
#
_entry.id   AF-A0A3B4WE22-F1
#
_cell.length_a   1.000
_cell.length_b   1.000
_cell.length_c   1.000
_cell.angle_alpha   90.00
_cell.angle_beta   90.00
_cell.angle_gamma   90.00
#
_symmetry.space_group_name_H-M   'P 1'
#
loop_
_entity.id
_entity.type
_entity.pdbx_description
1 polymer ?
#
loop_
_entity_poly.entity_id
_entity_poly.type
_entity_poly.pdbx_seq_one_letter_code
_entity_poly.pdbx_strand_id
1 'polypeptide(L)'
;LTERHKMCDMKKIISQKEKSRDAARSRRGKENFEFYELAKMLPLPGAITSQLDKASIIRLTISYLKMRDFANQGDPPWNLRIEGPPPNTSVKGRMDAGGAKRRDGMLQHLFVVVCRPRTL
;
A
#
# COMPACT_ATOMS: atom_id res chain seq x y z
N LEU A 1 49.85 10.96 26.61
CA LEU A 1 48.95 9.80 26.35
C LEU A 1 47.46 10.17 26.34
N THR A 2 47.02 11.20 27.06
CA THR A 2 45.62 11.63 27.16
C THR A 2 45.02 12.18 25.85
N GLU A 3 45.76 12.98 25.09
CA GLU A 3 45.26 13.57 23.83
C GLU A 3 45.08 12.55 22.69
N ARG A 4 45.93 11.52 22.65
CA ARG A 4 45.84 10.42 21.68
C ARG A 4 44.62 9.54 21.96
N HIS A 5 44.29 9.30 23.23
CA HIS A 5 43.07 8.58 23.62
C HIS A 5 41.80 9.35 23.24
N LYS A 6 41.72 10.66 23.55
CA LYS A 6 40.57 11.51 23.16
C LYS A 6 40.33 11.51 21.65
N MET A 7 41.40 11.54 20.85
CA MET A 7 41.31 11.47 19.38
C MET A 7 40.76 10.11 18.89
N CYS A 8 41.20 8.99 19.48
CA CYS A 8 40.67 7.67 19.15
C CYS A 8 39.19 7.53 19.51
N ASP A 9 38.77 8.05 20.67
CA ASP A 9 37.37 8.01 21.11
C ASP A 9 36.48 8.89 20.22
N MET A 10 36.94 10.10 19.89
CA MET A 10 36.23 10.99 18.96
C MET A 10 36.07 10.34 17.58
N LYS A 11 37.13 9.74 17.03
CA LYS A 11 37.08 9.01 15.75
C LYS A 11 36.10 7.84 15.81
N LYS A 12 36.04 7.12 16.93
CA LYS A 12 35.09 6.01 17.13
C LYS A 12 33.65 6.52 17.16
N ILE A 13 33.39 7.61 17.88
CA ILE A 13 32.06 8.24 17.94
C ILE A 13 31.62 8.71 16.55
N ILE A 14 32.51 9.37 15.80
CA ILE A 14 32.22 9.83 14.43
C ILE A 14 31.91 8.63 13.52
N SER A 15 32.75 7.58 13.55
CA SER A 15 32.54 6.37 12.75
C SER A 15 31.22 5.67 13.08
N GLN A 16 30.84 5.59 14.35
CA GLN A 16 29.55 5.00 14.74
C GLN A 16 28.36 5.85 14.30
N LYS A 17 28.49 7.18 14.37
CA LYS A 17 27.45 8.11 13.91
C LYS A 17 27.26 8.04 12.39
N GLU A 18 28.36 7.90 11.65
CA GLU A 18 28.38 7.69 10.21
C GLU A 18 27.69 6.37 9.81
N LYS A 19 28.03 5.26 10.48
CA LYS A 19 27.35 3.96 10.27
C LYS A 19 25.85 4.03 10.55
N SER A 20 25.43 4.71 11.62
CA SER A 20 24.00 4.90 11.93
C SER A 20 23.29 5.72 10.86
N ARG A 21 23.94 6.79 10.37
CA ARG A 21 23.44 7.63 9.27
C ARG A 21 23.26 6.82 7.99
N ASP A 22 24.24 6.01 7.63
CA ASP A 22 24.20 5.19 6.42
C ASP A 22 23.17 4.07 6.53
N ALA A 23 23.04 3.44 7.71
CA ALA A 23 21.97 2.48 7.97
C ALA A 23 20.57 3.12 7.85
N ALA A 24 20.38 4.34 8.35
CA ALA A 24 19.13 5.07 8.20
C ALA A 24 18.84 5.45 6.73
N ARG A 25 19.87 5.86 5.97
CA ARG A 25 19.73 6.16 4.53
C ARG A 25 19.40 4.89 3.73
N SER A 26 20.08 3.79 4.01
CA SER A 26 19.83 2.50 3.36
C SER A 26 18.39 2.04 3.57
N ARG A 27 17.88 2.12 4.82
CA ARG A 27 16.48 1.82 5.13
C ARG A 27 15.51 2.69 4.32
N ARG A 28 15.72 4.02 4.31
CA ARG A 28 14.91 4.97 3.52
C ARG A 28 14.98 4.74 2.01
N GLY A 29 16.13 4.31 1.51
CA GLY A 29 16.29 3.96 0.10
C GLY A 29 15.53 2.69 -0.25
N LYS A 30 15.62 1.66 0.60
CA LYS A 30 14.95 0.37 0.39
C LYS A 30 13.43 0.49 0.43
N GLU A 31 12.88 1.18 1.44
CA GLU A 31 11.43 1.40 1.51
C GLU A 31 10.94 2.18 0.28
N ASN A 32 11.66 3.22 -0.17
CA ASN A 32 11.33 3.95 -1.40
C ASN A 32 11.23 3.03 -2.62
N PHE A 33 12.22 2.15 -2.81
CA PHE A 33 12.22 1.20 -3.91
C PHE A 33 10.99 0.27 -3.84
N GLU A 34 10.70 -0.29 -2.67
CA GLU A 34 9.52 -1.16 -2.48
C GLU A 34 8.20 -0.43 -2.76
N PHE A 35 8.07 0.84 -2.37
CA PHE A 35 6.89 1.66 -2.73
C PHE A 35 6.72 1.79 -4.25
N TYR A 36 7.81 1.99 -5.00
CA TYR A 36 7.74 2.09 -6.45
C TYR A 36 7.37 0.75 -7.11
N GLU A 37 7.94 -0.35 -6.63
CA GLU A 37 7.58 -1.70 -7.11
C GLU A 37 6.11 -2.01 -6.81
N LEU A 38 5.62 -1.64 -5.63
CA LEU A 38 4.22 -1.76 -5.27
C LEU A 38 3.32 -0.97 -6.23
N ALA A 39 3.70 0.27 -6.55
CA ALA A 39 2.95 1.15 -7.45
C ALA A 39 2.82 0.56 -8.87
N LYS A 40 3.84 -0.16 -9.36
CA LYS A 40 3.81 -0.83 -10.66
C LYS A 40 2.86 -2.03 -10.73
N MET A 41 2.54 -2.65 -9.59
CA MET A 41 1.61 -3.79 -9.52
C MET A 41 0.12 -3.38 -9.50
N LEU A 42 -0.17 -2.08 -9.34
CA LEU A 42 -1.55 -1.61 -9.46
C LEU A 42 -1.99 -1.66 -10.93
N PRO A 43 -3.29 -1.89 -11.21
CA PRO A 43 -3.85 -1.85 -12.56
C PRO A 43 -3.99 -0.39 -13.06
N LEU A 44 -2.89 0.36 -13.07
CA LEU A 44 -2.80 1.76 -13.47
C LEU A 44 -1.59 1.95 -14.40
N PRO A 45 -1.68 2.84 -15.40
CA PRO A 45 -0.54 3.16 -16.26
C PRO A 45 0.65 3.69 -15.45
N GLY A 46 1.87 3.18 -15.75
CA GLY A 46 3.11 3.55 -15.04
C GLY A 46 3.40 5.06 -15.02
N ALA A 47 2.96 5.79 -16.05
CA ALA A 47 3.08 7.25 -16.12
C ALA A 47 2.36 7.96 -14.96
N ILE A 48 1.21 7.43 -14.52
CA ILE A 48 0.41 8.01 -13.43
C ILE A 48 0.92 7.56 -12.07
N THR A 49 1.31 6.28 -11.95
CA THR A 49 1.76 5.71 -10.67
C THR A 49 3.09 6.31 -10.21
N SER A 50 3.92 6.82 -11.13
CA SER A 50 5.16 7.54 -10.83
C SER A 50 4.95 8.88 -10.10
N GLN A 51 3.79 9.53 -10.28
CA GLN A 51 3.47 10.83 -9.68
C GLN A 51 2.70 10.71 -8.36
N LEU A 52 2.31 9.49 -7.96
CA LEU A 52 1.55 9.26 -6.75
C LEU A 52 2.41 9.47 -5.50
N ASP A 53 1.84 10.16 -4.52
CA ASP A 53 2.46 10.25 -3.20
C ASP A 53 2.42 8.89 -2.47
N LYS A 54 3.38 8.68 -1.54
CA LYS A 54 3.52 7.42 -0.78
C LYS A 54 2.26 7.00 -0.06
N ALA A 55 1.48 7.94 0.48
CA ALA A 55 0.25 7.62 1.20
C ALA A 55 -0.84 7.16 0.22
N SER A 56 -0.98 7.84 -0.92
CA SER A 56 -1.89 7.46 -1.98
C SER A 56 -1.59 6.07 -2.55
N ILE A 57 -0.31 5.72 -2.78
CA ILE A 57 0.07 4.36 -3.21
C ILE A 57 -0.51 3.32 -2.24
N ILE A 58 -0.28 3.46 -0.93
CA ILE A 58 -0.80 2.53 0.08
C ILE A 58 -2.33 2.49 0.10
N ARG A 59 -3.00 3.65 0.09
CA ARG A 59 -4.46 3.75 0.11
C ARG A 59 -5.10 3.05 -1.09
N LEU A 60 -4.50 3.18 -2.27
CA LEU A 60 -4.96 2.55 -3.51
C LEU A 60 -4.68 1.04 -3.49
N THR A 61 -3.50 0.59 -3.07
CA THR A 61 -3.19 -0.83 -2.92
C THR A 61 -4.18 -1.54 -1.98
N ILE A 62 -4.44 -0.97 -0.81
CA ILE A 62 -5.38 -1.55 0.16
C ILE A 62 -6.78 -1.63 -0.44
N SER A 63 -7.22 -0.54 -1.08
CA SER A 63 -8.54 -0.50 -1.74
C SER A 63 -8.64 -1.53 -2.86
N TYR A 64 -7.60 -1.69 -3.68
CA TYR A 64 -7.55 -2.66 -4.76
C TYR A 64 -7.69 -4.11 -4.26
N LEU A 65 -6.94 -4.49 -3.22
CA LEU A 65 -7.04 -5.83 -2.64
C LEU A 65 -8.43 -6.09 -2.05
N LYS A 66 -8.98 -5.13 -1.30
CA LYS A 66 -10.33 -5.24 -0.72
C LYS A 66 -11.42 -5.34 -1.78
N MET A 67 -11.32 -4.57 -2.86
CA MET A 67 -12.26 -4.65 -3.99
C MET A 67 -12.15 -5.97 -4.72
N ARG A 68 -10.94 -6.51 -4.90
CA ARG A 68 -10.72 -7.83 -5.50
C ARG A 68 -11.34 -8.94 -4.65
N ASP A 69 -11.14 -8.89 -3.34
CA ASP A 69 -11.72 -9.87 -2.42
C ASP A 69 -13.25 -9.77 -2.39
N PHE A 70 -13.80 -8.55 -2.44
CA PHE A 70 -15.25 -8.33 -2.56
C PHE A 70 -15.80 -8.86 -3.90
N ALA A 71 -15.11 -8.59 -5.00
CA ALA A 71 -15.52 -9.05 -6.34
C ALA A 71 -15.53 -10.58 -6.46
N ASN A 72 -14.61 -11.27 -5.76
CA ASN A 72 -14.55 -12.73 -5.69
C ASN A 72 -15.65 -13.36 -4.83
N GLN A 73 -16.16 -12.64 -3.83
CA GLN A 73 -17.16 -13.14 -2.87
C GLN A 73 -18.60 -12.71 -3.20
N GLY A 74 -18.78 -11.68 -4.02
CA GLY A 74 -20.09 -11.25 -4.48
C GLY A 74 -20.72 -12.32 -5.36
N ASP A 75 -21.99 -12.60 -5.13
CA ASP A 75 -22.83 -13.37 -6.06
C ASP A 75 -23.78 -12.38 -6.76
N PRO A 76 -23.67 -12.15 -8.07
CA PRO A 76 -22.68 -12.70 -8.99
C PRO A 76 -21.29 -12.07 -8.82
N PRO A 77 -20.21 -12.81 -9.14
CA PRO A 77 -18.85 -12.31 -9.01
C PRO A 77 -18.64 -11.10 -9.93
N TRP A 78 -18.23 -9.98 -9.35
CA TRP A 78 -18.01 -8.72 -10.08
C TRP A 78 -16.80 -8.83 -11.05
N ASN A 79 -16.13 -9.99 -11.08
CA ASN A 79 -15.04 -10.34 -11.98
C ASN A 79 -15.46 -10.55 -13.45
N LEU A 80 -16.76 -10.58 -13.77
CA LEU A 80 -17.23 -10.85 -15.13
C LEU A 80 -17.02 -9.69 -16.14
N ARG A 81 -16.31 -8.61 -15.76
CA ARG A 81 -16.25 -7.40 -16.60
C ARG A 81 -14.86 -6.97 -17.07
N ILE A 82 -13.81 -7.71 -16.74
CA ILE A 82 -12.45 -7.35 -17.20
C ILE A 82 -12.13 -7.98 -18.56
N GLU A 83 -12.81 -9.06 -18.98
CA GLU A 83 -12.71 -9.55 -20.35
C GLU A 83 -13.93 -10.41 -20.76
N GLY A 84 -14.66 -10.02 -21.81
CA GLY A 84 -15.55 -10.93 -22.57
C GLY A 84 -17.04 -10.54 -22.68
N PRO A 85 -17.75 -10.94 -23.77
CA PRO A 85 -19.12 -10.51 -24.10
C PRO A 85 -20.19 -11.13 -23.19
N PRO A 86 -21.42 -10.58 -23.14
CA PRO A 86 -22.41 -10.94 -22.13
C PRO A 86 -23.00 -12.34 -22.38
N PRO A 87 -23.01 -13.25 -21.39
CA PRO A 87 -23.85 -14.42 -21.42
C PRO A 87 -25.11 -14.16 -20.58
N ASN A 88 -26.23 -14.11 -21.26
CA ASN A 88 -27.51 -14.54 -20.72
C ASN A 88 -27.35 -15.90 -20.00
N THR A 89 -27.83 -16.05 -18.77
CA THR A 89 -28.57 -17.26 -18.34
C THR A 89 -28.98 -17.13 -16.88
N SER A 90 -30.27 -17.38 -16.68
CA SER A 90 -30.95 -17.59 -15.42
C SER A 90 -30.44 -18.86 -14.75
N VAL A 91 -29.96 -18.80 -13.50
CA VAL A 91 -30.04 -19.94 -12.57
C VAL A 91 -30.06 -19.49 -11.11
N LYS A 92 -30.92 -20.19 -10.38
CA LYS A 92 -31.34 -20.04 -8.98
C LYS A 92 -30.45 -20.91 -8.08
N GLY A 93 -29.99 -20.41 -6.92
CA GLY A 93 -29.26 -21.25 -5.97
C GLY A 93 -28.90 -20.64 -4.61
N ARG A 94 -29.76 -20.87 -3.61
CA ARG A 94 -29.50 -21.12 -2.16
C ARG A 94 -28.45 -20.25 -1.44
N MET A 95 -28.96 -19.30 -0.65
CA MET A 95 -28.21 -18.52 0.35
C MET A 95 -28.04 -19.34 1.64
N ASP A 96 -26.80 -19.68 2.00
CA ASP A 96 -26.44 -20.14 3.34
C ASP A 96 -25.99 -18.94 4.19
N ALA A 97 -26.52 -18.87 5.40
CA ALA A 97 -26.37 -17.76 6.33
C ALA A 97 -25.19 -18.03 7.28
N GLY A 98 -24.15 -17.19 7.22
CA GLY A 98 -23.04 -17.28 8.17
C GLY A 98 -22.12 -16.07 8.17
N GLY A 99 -22.24 -15.22 9.20
CA GLY A 99 -21.15 -14.35 9.63
C GLY A 99 -21.17 -12.91 9.15
N ALA A 100 -22.19 -12.13 9.53
CA ALA A 100 -22.16 -10.67 9.47
C ALA A 100 -21.12 -10.11 10.47
N LYS A 101 -19.83 -10.13 10.11
CA LYS A 101 -18.78 -9.43 10.85
C LYS A 101 -18.63 -8.02 10.25
N ARG A 102 -19.40 -7.09 10.81
CA ARG A 102 -19.21 -5.61 10.88
C ARG A 102 -18.46 -4.99 9.68
N ARG A 103 -19.21 -4.52 8.69
CA ARG A 103 -18.72 -3.89 7.44
C ARG A 103 -18.73 -2.35 7.47
N ASP A 104 -18.66 -1.73 8.64
CA ASP A 104 -18.78 -0.26 8.76
C ASP A 104 -17.47 0.52 8.51
N GLY A 105 -16.33 -0.18 8.40
CA GLY A 105 -15.02 0.47 8.25
C GLY A 105 -14.66 0.88 6.81
N MET A 106 -15.20 0.22 5.78
CA MET A 106 -14.75 0.45 4.40
C MET A 106 -15.29 1.77 3.82
N LEU A 107 -16.54 2.10 4.13
CA LEU A 107 -17.15 3.38 3.76
C LEU A 107 -16.51 4.55 4.52
N GLN A 108 -16.17 4.37 5.81
CA GLN A 108 -15.45 5.39 6.57
C GLN A 108 -14.03 5.61 6.03
N HIS A 109 -13.31 4.55 5.67
CA HIS A 109 -11.97 4.69 5.12
C HIS A 109 -11.99 5.34 3.73
N LEU A 110 -12.91 4.96 2.84
CA LEU A 110 -13.04 5.60 1.54
C LEU A 110 -13.45 7.08 1.67
N PHE A 111 -14.30 7.43 2.62
CA PHE A 111 -14.66 8.82 2.91
C PHE A 111 -13.45 9.64 3.39
N VAL A 112 -12.61 9.10 4.28
CA VAL A 112 -11.35 9.76 4.70
C VAL A 112 -10.34 9.85 3.54
N VAL A 113 -10.34 8.89 2.62
CA VAL A 113 -9.41 8.85 1.49
C VAL A 113 -9.81 9.76 0.33
N VAL A 114 -11.11 9.92 0.07
CA VAL A 114 -11.66 10.68 -1.07
C VAL A 114 -12.10 12.09 -0.67
N CYS A 115 -12.58 12.32 0.56
CA CYS A 115 -13.14 13.60 1.00
C CYS A 115 -12.27 14.42 1.97
N ARG A 116 -11.00 14.04 2.26
CA ARG A 116 -10.07 15.00 2.89
C ARG A 116 -9.33 15.81 1.83
N PRO A 117 -9.75 17.06 1.54
CA PRO A 117 -8.92 17.97 0.77
C PRO A 117 -7.62 18.17 1.56
N ARG A 118 -6.51 18.04 0.83
CA ARG A 118 -5.16 18.32 1.29
C ARG A 118 -5.07 19.83 1.56
N THR A 119 -5.44 20.27 2.77
CA THR A 119 -5.13 21.63 3.25
C THR A 119 -3.62 21.74 3.44
N LEU A 120 -3.07 22.83 2.89
CA LEU A 120 -1.66 23.23 2.85
C LEU A 120 -0.85 22.92 4.11
#